data_AF-X0ZIC7-F1
#
_entry.id   AF-X0ZIC7-F1
#
_cell.length_a   1.000
_cell.length_b   1.000
_cell.length_c   1.000
_cell.angle_alpha   90.00
_cell.angle_beta   90.00
_cell.angle_gamma   90.00
#
_symmetry.space_group_name_H-M   'P 1'
#
loop_
_entity.id
_entity.type
_entity.pdbx_description
1 polymer ?
#
loop_
_entity_poly.entity_id
_entity_poly.type
_entity_poly.pdbx_seq_one_letter_code
_entity_poly.pdbx_strand_id
1 'polypeptide(L)'
;MIEIDDKKYNIKNWDTLTIQEAEQLTNIELPEKMKELYTSGTKEKFEEIQKTITVEDEINFGEYAGEVLKIMSDIPDELLKYMQYFDRNDLYEHYCRDKIVSLIGGMPNYEPKKIESFEFNGETFVLPKSLKIFDKYLPNHSETSLTFVEGQGLFKAYAESQDKGNLKMLIAIYCRPEGEEYNEQKAIERSEQFNDLSMEVAWEVFFCITELLNISVKTINTSYQEILEKASASLN
;
A
#
# COMPACT_ATOMS: atom_id res chain seq x y z
N MET A 1 -6.92 -20.27 -2.69
CA MET A 1 -6.48 -21.66 -2.42
C MET A 1 -6.17 -22.29 -3.76
N ILE A 2 -5.00 -22.91 -3.89
CA ILE A 2 -4.51 -23.57 -5.11
C ILE A 2 -4.48 -25.07 -4.85
N GLU A 3 -4.75 -25.88 -5.87
CA GLU A 3 -4.59 -27.33 -5.81
C GLU A 3 -3.46 -27.79 -6.73
N ILE A 4 -2.47 -28.48 -6.19
CA ILE A 4 -1.33 -29.07 -6.92
C ILE A 4 -1.20 -30.51 -6.44
N ASP A 5 -1.25 -31.49 -7.35
CA ASP A 5 -1.16 -32.93 -7.05
C ASP A 5 -2.07 -33.36 -5.88
N ASP A 6 -3.36 -33.00 -5.96
CA ASP A 6 -4.40 -33.28 -4.96
C ASP A 6 -4.13 -32.67 -3.55
N LYS A 7 -3.15 -31.78 -3.42
CA LYS A 7 -2.86 -31.02 -2.20
C LYS A 7 -3.27 -29.58 -2.36
N LYS A 8 -3.84 -29.03 -1.28
CA LYS A 8 -4.34 -27.66 -1.22
C LYS A 8 -3.34 -26.76 -0.52
N TYR A 9 -3.04 -25.64 -1.16
CA TYR A 9 -2.12 -24.62 -0.70
C TYR A 9 -2.86 -23.28 -0.58
N ASN A 10 -2.52 -22.51 0.45
CA ASN A 10 -3.03 -21.17 0.67
C ASN A 10 -2.21 -20.16 -0.13
N ILE A 11 -2.92 -19.16 -0.65
CA ILE A 11 -2.31 -17.93 -1.17
C ILE A 11 -2.73 -16.81 -0.25
N LYS A 12 -1.75 -16.01 0.19
CA LYS A 12 -1.96 -14.83 1.00
C LYS A 12 -2.81 -13.80 0.27
N ASN A 13 -3.66 -13.13 1.03
CA ASN A 13 -4.41 -11.96 0.62
C ASN A 13 -3.99 -10.76 1.49
N TRP A 14 -4.57 -9.58 1.29
CA TRP A 14 -4.16 -8.38 2.04
C TRP A 14 -4.29 -8.54 3.56
N ASP A 15 -5.26 -9.32 4.03
CA ASP A 15 -5.48 -9.63 5.45
C ASP A 15 -4.40 -10.53 6.08
N THR A 16 -3.64 -11.25 5.25
CA THR A 16 -2.68 -12.31 5.67
C THR A 16 -1.27 -12.08 5.15
N LEU A 17 -1.10 -11.12 4.23
CA LEU A 17 0.19 -10.59 3.79
C LEU A 17 0.63 -9.51 4.78
N THR A 18 1.80 -9.70 5.38
CA THR A 18 2.36 -8.72 6.33
C THR A 18 3.08 -7.58 5.61
N ILE A 19 3.33 -6.47 6.30
CA ILE A 19 4.12 -5.36 5.74
C ILE A 19 5.54 -5.82 5.40
N GLN A 20 6.17 -6.64 6.24
CA GLN A 20 7.51 -7.18 5.97
C GLN A 20 7.54 -8.05 4.71
N GLU A 21 6.54 -8.90 4.51
CA GLU A 21 6.43 -9.71 3.28
C GLU A 21 6.18 -8.83 2.05
N ALA A 22 5.38 -7.76 2.18
CA ALA A 22 5.19 -6.79 1.11
C ALA A 22 6.50 -6.06 0.74
N GLU A 23 7.33 -5.72 1.74
CA GLU A 23 8.68 -5.18 1.53
C GLU A 23 9.57 -6.18 0.80
N GLN A 24 9.58 -7.45 1.21
CA GLN A 24 10.32 -8.52 0.54
C GLN A 24 9.90 -8.66 -0.93
N LEU A 25 8.59 -8.66 -1.21
CA LEU A 25 8.05 -8.72 -2.57
C LEU A 25 8.53 -7.58 -3.45
N THR A 26 8.56 -6.36 -2.92
CA THR A 26 9.03 -5.19 -3.68
C THR A 26 10.54 -5.18 -3.92
N ASN A 27 11.31 -5.95 -3.15
CA ASN A 27 12.75 -6.10 -3.29
C ASN A 27 13.16 -7.20 -4.28
N ILE A 28 12.22 -8.05 -4.74
CA ILE A 28 12.50 -9.00 -5.81
C ILE A 28 12.69 -8.22 -7.10
N GLU A 29 13.84 -8.41 -7.76
CA GLU A 29 14.15 -7.75 -9.02
C GLU A 29 13.16 -8.18 -10.11
N LEU A 30 12.43 -7.20 -10.63
CA LEU A 30 11.46 -7.42 -11.69
C LEU A 30 12.18 -7.59 -13.04
N PRO A 31 11.94 -8.66 -13.80
CA PRO A 31 12.53 -8.82 -15.13
C PRO A 31 12.23 -7.61 -16.02
N GLU A 32 13.22 -7.11 -16.76
CA GLU A 32 13.09 -5.86 -17.53
C GLU A 32 11.89 -5.87 -18.49
N LYS A 33 11.65 -7.00 -19.17
CA LYS A 33 10.46 -7.13 -20.05
C LYS A 33 9.14 -7.11 -19.28
N MET A 34 9.10 -7.66 -18.08
CA MET A 34 7.91 -7.59 -17.22
C MET A 34 7.68 -6.15 -16.72
N LYS A 35 8.76 -5.43 -16.39
CA LYS A 35 8.73 -4.01 -16.05
C LYS A 35 8.19 -3.14 -17.20
N GLU A 36 8.64 -3.39 -18.42
CA GLU A 36 8.11 -2.74 -19.62
C GLU A 36 6.60 -3.00 -19.78
N LEU A 37 6.15 -4.25 -19.58
CA LEU A 37 4.73 -4.60 -19.64
C LEU A 37 3.90 -3.86 -18.58
N TYR A 38 4.38 -3.79 -17.34
CA TYR A 38 3.66 -3.15 -16.23
C TYR A 38 3.59 -1.63 -16.36
N THR A 39 4.53 -1.03 -17.09
CA THR A 39 4.64 0.41 -17.29
C THR A 39 4.24 0.86 -18.70
N SER A 40 3.64 -0.03 -19.50
CA SER A 40 3.30 0.24 -20.91
C SER A 40 2.31 1.41 -21.07
N GLY A 41 1.39 1.58 -20.11
CA GLY A 41 0.45 2.71 -20.05
C GLY A 41 -0.68 2.69 -21.10
N THR A 42 -0.51 1.98 -22.22
CA THR A 42 -1.54 1.78 -23.24
C THR A 42 -1.62 0.32 -23.69
N LYS A 43 -2.79 -0.07 -24.20
CA LYS A 43 -3.03 -1.42 -24.71
C LYS A 43 -2.18 -1.72 -25.94
N GLU A 44 -2.03 -0.76 -26.85
CA GLU A 44 -1.24 -0.92 -28.07
C GLU A 44 0.23 -1.18 -27.74
N LYS A 45 0.81 -0.40 -26.83
CA LYS A 45 2.21 -0.58 -26.41
C LYS A 45 2.40 -1.90 -25.66
N PHE A 46 1.41 -2.31 -24.85
CA PHE A 46 1.40 -3.63 -24.22
C PHE A 46 1.48 -4.75 -25.25
N GLU A 47 0.61 -4.72 -26.28
CA GLU A 47 0.59 -5.72 -27.35
C GLU A 47 1.88 -5.72 -28.20
N GLU A 48 2.50 -4.56 -28.40
CA GLU A 48 3.80 -4.44 -29.08
C GLU A 48 4.92 -5.11 -28.28
N ILE A 49 5.03 -4.82 -26.97
CA ILE A 49 6.02 -5.44 -26.09
C ILE A 49 5.80 -6.95 -26.04
N GLN A 50 4.55 -7.38 -25.93
CA GLN A 50 4.19 -8.80 -25.84
C GLN A 50 4.68 -9.62 -27.05
N LYS A 51 4.66 -9.03 -28.25
CA LYS A 51 5.19 -9.66 -29.48
C LYS A 51 6.71 -9.82 -29.49
N THR A 52 7.42 -9.09 -28.63
CA THR A 52 8.89 -9.15 -28.52
C THR A 52 9.38 -10.13 -27.45
N ILE A 53 8.47 -10.73 -26.68
CA ILE A 53 8.80 -11.68 -25.62
C ILE A 53 9.42 -12.94 -26.25
N THR A 54 10.58 -13.31 -25.74
CA THR A 54 11.30 -14.53 -26.11
C THR A 54 11.03 -15.66 -25.11
N VAL A 55 11.40 -16.89 -25.46
CA VAL A 55 11.35 -18.03 -24.52
C VAL A 55 12.25 -17.78 -23.29
N GLU A 56 13.38 -17.11 -23.47
CA GLU A 56 14.27 -16.74 -22.36
C GLU A 56 13.57 -15.76 -21.40
N ASP A 57 12.82 -14.79 -21.92
CA ASP A 57 12.00 -13.89 -21.10
C ASP A 57 10.94 -14.67 -20.31
N GLU A 58 10.24 -15.63 -20.94
CA GLU A 58 9.24 -16.44 -20.25
C GLU A 58 9.84 -17.30 -19.12
N ILE A 59 11.05 -17.83 -19.32
CA ILE A 59 11.81 -18.54 -18.28
C ILE A 59 12.11 -17.59 -17.13
N ASN A 60 12.64 -16.40 -17.41
CA ASN A 60 12.93 -15.36 -16.41
C ASN A 60 11.67 -14.92 -15.65
N PHE A 61 10.53 -14.82 -16.35
CA PHE A 61 9.24 -14.55 -15.71
C PHE A 61 8.87 -15.67 -14.75
N GLY A 62 9.09 -16.93 -15.14
CA GLY A 62 8.80 -18.09 -14.30
C GLY A 62 9.71 -18.19 -13.09
N GLU A 63 10.97 -17.75 -13.19
CA GLU A 63 11.87 -17.64 -12.04
C GLU A 63 11.39 -16.56 -11.07
N TYR A 64 11.06 -15.36 -11.58
CA TYR A 64 10.46 -14.28 -10.79
C TYR A 64 9.17 -14.72 -10.10
N ALA A 65 8.26 -15.35 -10.84
CA ALA A 65 7.01 -15.90 -10.32
C ALA A 65 7.26 -16.91 -9.19
N GLY A 66 8.31 -17.74 -9.31
CA GLY A 66 8.73 -18.66 -8.26
C GLY A 66 9.10 -17.95 -6.97
N GLU A 67 9.93 -16.89 -7.03
CA GLU A 67 10.31 -16.11 -5.85
C GLU A 67 9.11 -15.41 -5.22
N VAL A 68 8.19 -14.87 -6.02
CA VAL A 68 6.94 -14.28 -5.52
C VAL A 68 6.07 -15.33 -4.80
N LEU A 69 5.91 -16.51 -5.39
CA LEU A 69 5.08 -17.57 -4.83
C LEU A 69 5.64 -18.11 -3.50
N LYS A 70 6.96 -18.13 -3.30
CA LYS A 70 7.56 -18.50 -2.00
C LYS A 70 7.08 -17.61 -0.85
N ILE A 71 6.87 -16.32 -1.13
CA ILE A 71 6.39 -15.38 -0.12
C ILE A 71 4.86 -15.40 -0.04
N MET A 72 4.19 -15.44 -1.19
CA MET A 72 2.73 -15.32 -1.29
C MET A 72 1.97 -16.60 -0.96
N SER A 73 2.63 -17.73 -0.74
CA SER A 73 1.96 -19.03 -0.55
C SER A 73 2.60 -19.89 0.53
N ASP A 74 1.90 -20.95 0.93
CA ASP A 74 2.45 -22.05 1.73
C ASP A 74 2.93 -23.23 0.87
N ILE A 75 3.17 -23.01 -0.43
CA ILE A 75 3.72 -24.02 -1.33
C ILE A 75 5.20 -24.26 -0.96
N PRO A 76 5.62 -25.52 -0.69
CA PRO A 76 7.00 -25.81 -0.37
C PRO A 76 7.96 -25.40 -1.49
N ASP A 77 9.09 -24.78 -1.13
CA ASP A 77 10.15 -24.37 -2.07
C ASP A 77 10.61 -25.50 -2.99
N GLU A 78 10.66 -26.73 -2.48
CA GLU A 78 11.03 -27.91 -3.28
C GLU A 78 10.03 -28.14 -4.43
N LEU A 79 8.74 -27.98 -4.16
CA LEU A 79 7.70 -28.14 -5.18
C LEU A 79 7.78 -27.01 -6.21
N LEU A 80 7.97 -25.76 -5.77
CA LEU A 80 8.16 -24.61 -6.67
C LEU A 80 9.40 -24.78 -7.57
N LYS A 81 10.47 -25.38 -7.04
CA LYS A 81 11.71 -25.62 -7.79
C LYS A 81 11.53 -26.64 -8.93
N TYR A 82 10.75 -27.70 -8.72
CA TYR A 82 10.51 -28.73 -9.73
C TYR A 82 9.37 -28.40 -10.70
N MET A 83 8.53 -27.43 -10.35
CA MET A 83 7.48 -26.90 -11.21
C MET A 83 8.08 -26.32 -12.50
N GLN A 84 7.36 -26.46 -13.63
CA GLN A 84 7.80 -25.84 -14.87
C GLN A 84 7.59 -24.32 -14.81
N TYR A 85 8.37 -23.57 -15.59
CA TYR A 85 8.30 -22.11 -15.57
C TYR A 85 6.92 -21.57 -15.98
N PHE A 86 6.24 -22.24 -16.91
CA PHE A 86 4.91 -21.85 -17.37
C PHE A 86 3.84 -22.06 -16.28
N ASP A 87 3.92 -23.15 -15.51
CA ASP A 87 3.00 -23.38 -14.39
C ASP A 87 3.18 -22.31 -13.29
N ARG A 88 4.43 -21.94 -12.98
CA ARG A 88 4.71 -20.84 -12.04
C ARG A 88 4.14 -19.53 -12.54
N ASN A 89 4.32 -19.22 -13.82
CA ASN A 89 3.76 -18.03 -14.46
C ASN A 89 2.23 -18.00 -14.38
N ASP A 90 1.56 -19.12 -14.69
CA ASP A 90 0.10 -19.21 -14.66
C ASP A 90 -0.44 -18.96 -13.24
N LEU A 91 0.19 -19.55 -12.21
CA LEU A 91 -0.18 -19.30 -10.82
C LEU A 91 0.04 -17.83 -10.43
N TYR A 92 1.18 -17.26 -10.81
CA TYR A 92 1.49 -15.86 -10.55
C TYR A 92 0.48 -14.92 -11.20
N GLU A 93 0.22 -15.08 -12.50
CA GLU A 93 -0.69 -14.24 -13.27
C GLU A 93 -2.12 -14.31 -12.70
N HIS A 94 -2.55 -15.48 -12.25
CA HIS A 94 -3.90 -15.68 -11.72
C HIS A 94 -4.08 -15.16 -10.28
N TYR A 95 -3.10 -15.33 -9.40
CA TYR A 95 -3.28 -15.09 -7.96
C TYR A 95 -2.52 -13.89 -7.39
N CYS A 96 -1.37 -13.55 -7.98
CA CYS A 96 -0.38 -12.64 -7.38
C CYS A 96 -0.28 -11.33 -8.15
N ARG A 97 -0.33 -11.36 -9.48
CA ARG A 97 -0.04 -10.22 -10.37
C ARG A 97 -0.71 -8.92 -9.93
N ASP A 98 -2.02 -8.92 -9.72
CA ASP A 98 -2.75 -7.69 -9.37
C ASP A 98 -2.25 -7.05 -8.07
N LYS A 99 -1.81 -7.87 -7.09
CA LYS A 99 -1.24 -7.37 -5.83
C LYS A 99 0.18 -6.86 -6.02
N ILE A 100 0.98 -7.53 -6.84
CA ILE A 100 2.35 -7.09 -7.15
C ILE A 100 2.33 -5.78 -7.94
N VAL A 101 1.49 -5.70 -8.98
CA VAL A 101 1.27 -4.46 -9.73
C VAL A 101 0.71 -3.37 -8.82
N SER A 102 -0.17 -3.69 -7.87
CA SER A 102 -0.66 -2.74 -6.85
C SER A 102 0.47 -2.21 -5.96
N LEU A 103 1.35 -3.10 -5.47
CA LEU A 103 2.48 -2.73 -4.60
C LEU A 103 3.48 -1.84 -5.34
N ILE A 104 3.82 -2.18 -6.58
CA ILE A 104 4.76 -1.45 -7.44
C ILE A 104 4.13 -0.16 -7.97
N GLY A 105 2.87 -0.20 -8.39
CA GLY A 105 2.18 0.94 -9.00
C GLY A 105 1.72 1.99 -7.98
N GLY A 106 1.66 1.65 -6.69
CA GLY A 106 1.21 2.55 -5.63
C GLY A 106 -0.31 2.81 -5.63
N MET A 107 -1.07 2.06 -6.43
CA MET A 107 -2.53 2.11 -6.48
C MET A 107 -3.07 0.75 -6.07
N PRO A 108 -3.32 0.52 -4.76
CA PRO A 108 -3.76 -0.78 -4.29
C PRO A 108 -5.16 -1.10 -4.82
N ASN A 109 -5.32 -2.29 -5.40
CA ASN A 109 -6.62 -2.91 -5.64
C ASN A 109 -7.19 -3.40 -4.29
N TYR A 110 -7.59 -2.45 -3.46
CA TYR A 110 -8.13 -2.65 -2.13
C TYR A 110 -9.32 -1.70 -1.93
N GLU A 111 -10.42 -2.25 -1.43
CA GLU A 111 -11.61 -1.47 -1.07
C GLU A 111 -11.60 -1.20 0.44
N PRO A 112 -11.48 0.07 0.88
CA PRO A 112 -11.45 0.40 2.31
C PRO A 112 -12.74 0.01 3.03
N LYS A 113 -12.59 -0.79 4.07
CA LYS A 113 -13.64 -1.19 5.04
C LYS A 113 -13.96 -0.07 6.02
N LYS A 114 -13.11 0.96 6.12
CA LYS A 114 -13.25 2.14 6.98
C LYS A 114 -13.27 1.77 8.46
N ILE A 115 -12.28 1.00 8.89
CA ILE A 115 -12.12 0.67 10.31
C ILE A 115 -11.81 1.94 11.12
N GLU A 116 -12.22 1.95 12.39
CA GLU A 116 -11.89 3.06 13.31
C GLU A 116 -10.67 2.78 14.17
N SER A 117 -10.33 1.50 14.34
CA SER A 117 -9.22 1.02 15.15
C SER A 117 -8.82 -0.38 14.71
N PHE A 118 -7.62 -0.81 15.09
CA PHE A 118 -7.14 -2.19 14.95
C PHE A 118 -6.45 -2.66 16.23
N GLU A 119 -6.41 -3.98 16.42
CA GLU A 119 -5.65 -4.61 17.51
C GLU A 119 -4.32 -5.14 16.96
N PHE A 120 -3.24 -4.90 17.70
CA PHE A 120 -1.93 -5.47 17.41
C PHE A 120 -1.20 -5.75 18.73
N ASN A 121 -0.70 -6.98 18.89
CA ASN A 121 -0.01 -7.44 20.11
C ASN A 121 -0.77 -7.16 21.43
N GLY A 122 -2.10 -7.26 21.40
CA GLY A 122 -2.97 -7.03 22.57
C GLY A 122 -3.21 -5.56 22.92
N GLU A 123 -2.75 -4.63 22.08
CA GLU A 123 -2.99 -3.19 22.20
C GLU A 123 -3.92 -2.71 21.07
N THR A 124 -4.80 -1.75 21.39
CA THR A 124 -5.73 -1.15 20.41
C THR A 124 -5.18 0.18 19.94
N PHE A 125 -5.06 0.33 18.62
CA PHE A 125 -4.61 1.55 17.96
C PHE A 125 -5.78 2.19 17.21
N VAL A 126 -5.99 3.48 17.42
CA VAL A 126 -7.08 4.23 16.77
C VAL A 126 -6.60 4.93 15.51
N LEU A 127 -7.42 4.91 14.46
CA LEU A 127 -7.14 5.66 13.23
C LEU A 127 -7.47 7.15 13.41
N PRO A 128 -6.77 8.05 12.69
CA PRO A 128 -7.05 9.48 12.75
C PRO A 128 -8.46 9.79 12.23
N LYS A 129 -9.17 10.73 12.87
CA LYS A 129 -10.56 11.07 12.54
C LYS A 129 -10.73 12.54 12.19
N SER A 130 -11.58 12.81 11.20
CA SER A 130 -12.16 14.15 10.99
C SER A 130 -13.25 14.41 12.02
N LEU A 131 -13.36 15.66 12.48
CA LEU A 131 -14.52 16.14 13.24
C LEU A 131 -15.40 16.98 12.32
N LYS A 132 -16.69 16.64 12.23
CA LYS A 132 -17.67 17.49 11.55
C LYS A 132 -18.24 18.50 12.53
N ILE A 133 -18.10 19.79 12.24
CA ILE A 133 -18.69 20.90 13.01
C ILE A 133 -19.62 21.67 12.06
N PHE A 134 -20.93 21.60 12.30
CA PHE A 134 -21.96 22.07 11.38
C PHE A 134 -21.77 21.46 9.97
N ASP A 135 -21.67 22.29 8.93
CA ASP A 135 -21.43 21.87 7.55
C ASP A 135 -19.93 21.84 7.16
N LYS A 136 -19.03 22.03 8.13
CA LYS A 136 -17.58 22.05 7.90
C LYS A 136 -16.92 20.81 8.50
N TYR A 137 -15.95 20.25 7.79
CA TYR A 137 -15.09 19.19 8.30
C TYR A 137 -13.78 19.81 8.78
N LEU A 138 -13.40 19.46 10.01
CA LEU A 138 -12.08 19.68 10.56
C LEU A 138 -11.30 18.36 10.43
N PRO A 139 -10.48 18.20 9.38
CA PRO A 139 -9.67 17.01 9.20
C PRO A 139 -8.61 16.91 10.29
N ASN A 140 -8.25 15.68 10.69
CA ASN A 140 -7.24 15.42 11.72
C ASN A 140 -7.45 16.25 13.00
N HIS A 141 -8.71 16.40 13.45
CA HIS A 141 -9.06 17.35 14.52
C HIS A 141 -8.36 17.06 15.86
N SER A 142 -8.01 15.80 16.09
CA SER A 142 -7.36 15.29 17.29
C SER A 142 -5.84 15.38 17.21
N GLU A 143 -5.28 15.77 16.06
CA GLU A 143 -3.84 15.76 15.83
C GLU A 143 -3.23 17.15 16.05
N THR A 144 -2.01 17.16 16.56
CA THR A 144 -1.19 18.37 16.62
C THR A 144 -0.65 18.73 15.25
N SER A 145 -0.33 20.01 15.04
CA SER A 145 0.37 20.46 13.82
C SER A 145 1.70 19.73 13.60
N LEU A 146 2.40 19.38 14.69
CA LEU A 146 3.63 18.58 14.63
C LEU A 146 3.36 17.20 14.00
N THR A 147 2.38 16.46 14.51
CA THR A 147 2.02 15.14 13.95
C THR A 147 1.64 15.23 12.48
N PHE A 148 0.89 16.27 12.12
CA PHE A 148 0.53 16.51 10.72
C PHE A 148 1.76 16.73 9.83
N VAL A 149 2.73 17.55 10.27
CA VAL A 149 3.95 17.83 9.49
C VAL A 149 4.81 16.57 9.33
N GLU A 150 5.02 15.80 10.40
CA GLU A 150 5.82 14.56 10.36
C GLU A 150 5.17 13.52 9.42
N GLY A 151 3.88 13.27 9.61
CA GLY A 151 3.15 12.31 8.78
C GLY A 151 3.11 12.73 7.30
N GLN A 152 3.03 14.03 7.01
CA GLN A 152 3.06 14.54 5.63
C GLN A 152 4.43 14.41 4.96
N GLY A 153 5.52 14.63 5.71
CA GLY A 153 6.87 14.40 5.22
C GLY A 153 7.05 12.97 4.75
N LEU A 154 6.57 12.01 5.55
CA LEU A 154 6.65 10.59 5.23
C LEU A 154 5.66 10.15 4.16
N PHE A 155 4.45 10.72 4.13
CA PHE A 155 3.49 10.43 3.06
C PHE A 155 4.03 10.90 1.71
N LYS A 156 4.66 12.08 1.67
CA LYS A 156 5.36 12.58 0.49
C LYS A 156 6.55 11.68 0.12
N ALA A 157 7.38 11.31 1.09
CA ALA A 157 8.50 10.41 0.86
C ALA A 157 8.03 9.06 0.30
N TYR A 158 6.97 8.48 0.84
CA TYR A 158 6.33 7.26 0.32
C TYR A 158 5.85 7.42 -1.12
N ALA A 159 5.20 8.55 -1.44
CA ALA A 159 4.73 8.82 -2.80
C ALA A 159 5.89 9.00 -3.80
N GLU A 160 7.04 9.51 -3.36
CA GLU A 160 8.21 9.78 -4.20
C GLU A 160 9.16 8.59 -4.34
N SER A 161 9.40 7.83 -3.27
CA SER A 161 10.38 6.73 -3.26
C SER A 161 9.77 5.34 -3.41
N GLN A 162 8.45 5.21 -3.21
CA GLN A 162 7.73 3.94 -3.07
C GLN A 162 8.30 3.00 -1.98
N ASP A 163 9.17 3.51 -1.11
CA ASP A 163 9.74 2.75 0.00
C ASP A 163 8.65 2.40 1.01
N LYS A 164 8.34 1.11 1.11
CA LYS A 164 7.28 0.58 1.96
C LYS A 164 7.63 0.63 3.45
N GLY A 165 8.90 0.82 3.81
CA GLY A 165 9.32 1.09 5.19
C GLY A 165 8.63 2.34 5.77
N ASN A 166 8.26 3.29 4.90
CA ASN A 166 7.51 4.49 5.30
C ASN A 166 6.07 4.19 5.72
N LEU A 167 5.45 3.08 5.29
CA LEU A 167 4.08 2.73 5.71
C LEU A 167 4.04 2.38 7.20
N LYS A 168 5.00 1.61 7.71
CA LYS A 168 5.07 1.27 9.15
C LYS A 168 5.20 2.51 10.01
N MET A 169 6.08 3.42 9.60
CA MET A 169 6.28 4.68 10.31
C MET A 169 5.02 5.57 10.23
N LEU A 170 4.40 5.66 9.04
CA LEU A 170 3.16 6.41 8.86
C LEU A 170 2.05 5.89 9.79
N ILE A 171 1.89 4.57 9.90
CA ILE A 171 0.95 3.93 10.82
C ILE A 171 1.35 4.24 12.27
N ALA A 172 2.62 4.14 12.64
CA ALA A 172 3.08 4.39 14.01
C ALA A 172 2.91 5.84 14.46
N ILE A 173 2.96 6.80 13.53
CA ILE A 173 2.70 8.21 13.77
C ILE A 173 1.21 8.43 13.99
N TYR A 174 0.36 8.01 13.05
CA TYR A 174 -1.07 8.37 13.07
C TYR A 174 -1.93 7.45 13.93
N CYS A 175 -1.51 6.20 14.14
CA CYS A 175 -2.26 5.21 14.89
C CYS A 175 -1.58 4.94 16.23
N ARG A 176 -2.26 5.38 17.29
CA ARG A 176 -1.76 5.32 18.67
C ARG A 176 -2.88 4.80 19.58
N PRO A 177 -2.56 4.33 20.80
CA PRO A 177 -3.57 4.10 21.82
C PRO A 177 -4.38 5.38 22.09
N GLU A 178 -5.66 5.22 22.43
CA GLU A 178 -6.54 6.34 22.72
C GLU A 178 -5.93 7.26 23.80
N GLY A 179 -5.82 8.56 23.49
CA GLY A 179 -5.25 9.56 24.39
C GLY A 179 -3.73 9.60 24.46
N GLU A 180 -3.00 8.76 23.71
CA GLU A 180 -1.54 8.88 23.60
C GLU A 180 -1.16 10.05 22.67
N GLU A 181 -0.37 10.98 23.21
CA GLU A 181 0.25 12.06 22.43
C GLU A 181 1.40 11.55 21.55
N TYR A 182 1.58 12.18 20.39
CA TYR A 182 2.68 11.86 19.48
C TYR A 182 4.04 12.03 20.17
N ASN A 183 4.88 10.99 20.04
CA ASN A 183 6.26 11.00 20.46
C ASN A 183 7.09 10.27 19.39
N GLU A 184 8.09 10.95 18.85
CA GLU A 184 8.93 10.45 17.76
C GLU A 184 9.64 9.14 18.11
N GLN A 185 10.25 9.05 19.30
CA GLN A 185 10.97 7.85 19.73
C GLN A 185 10.04 6.64 19.85
N LYS A 186 8.85 6.83 20.44
CA LYS A 186 7.82 5.77 20.49
C LYS A 186 7.34 5.38 19.09
N ALA A 187 7.19 6.33 18.18
CA ALA A 187 6.79 6.04 16.81
C ALA A 187 7.83 5.19 16.07
N ILE A 188 9.12 5.49 16.25
CA ILE A 188 10.23 4.66 15.73
C ILE A 188 10.15 3.24 16.29
N GLU A 189 10.15 3.10 17.61
CA GLU A 189 10.11 1.79 18.29
C GLU A 189 8.87 0.97 17.93
N ARG A 190 7.73 1.64 17.71
CA ARG A 190 6.48 1.00 17.28
C ARG A 190 6.53 0.60 15.81
N SER A 191 7.10 1.43 14.94
CA SER A 191 7.20 1.13 13.51
C SER A 191 8.00 -0.14 13.25
N GLU A 192 9.02 -0.41 14.07
CA GLU A 192 9.82 -1.65 14.00
C GLU A 192 8.99 -2.89 14.39
N GLN A 193 7.99 -2.73 15.25
CA GLN A 193 7.10 -3.81 15.67
C GLN A 193 6.01 -4.12 14.62
N PHE A 194 5.65 -3.15 13.77
CA PHE A 194 4.61 -3.32 12.75
C PHE A 194 5.05 -4.12 11.51
N ASN A 195 6.19 -4.82 11.55
CA ASN A 195 6.61 -5.73 10.49
C ASN A 195 5.55 -6.81 10.20
N ASP A 196 4.97 -7.38 11.26
CA ASP A 196 3.98 -8.46 11.18
C ASP A 196 2.53 -7.94 11.03
N LEU A 197 2.34 -6.62 10.95
CA LEU A 197 1.03 -6.04 10.72
C LEU A 197 0.54 -6.38 9.31
N SER A 198 -0.75 -6.69 9.16
CA SER A 198 -1.31 -7.03 7.86
C SER A 198 -1.36 -5.82 6.93
N MET A 199 -1.17 -6.06 5.63
CA MET A 199 -1.29 -5.04 4.59
C MET A 199 -2.71 -4.50 4.48
N GLU A 200 -3.73 -5.26 4.88
CA GLU A 200 -5.10 -4.78 5.04
C GLU A 200 -5.17 -3.56 5.97
N VAL A 201 -4.58 -3.66 7.16
CA VAL A 201 -4.53 -2.53 8.10
C VAL A 201 -3.70 -1.39 7.52
N ALA A 202 -2.56 -1.70 6.90
CA ALA A 202 -1.73 -0.68 6.26
C ALA A 202 -2.51 0.11 5.18
N TRP A 203 -3.34 -0.57 4.39
CA TRP A 203 -4.19 0.06 3.39
C TRP A 203 -5.34 0.86 4.01
N GLU A 204 -6.00 0.35 5.05
CA GLU A 204 -6.99 1.14 5.80
C GLU A 204 -6.42 2.49 6.26
N VAL A 205 -5.23 2.47 6.86
CA VAL A 205 -4.56 3.68 7.34
C VAL A 205 -4.16 4.59 6.17
N PHE A 206 -3.56 4.05 5.10
CA PHE A 206 -3.19 4.81 3.92
C PHE A 206 -4.39 5.54 3.29
N PHE A 207 -5.52 4.84 3.10
CA PHE A 207 -6.71 5.42 2.52
C PHE A 207 -7.41 6.40 3.46
N CYS A 208 -7.42 6.11 4.76
CA CYS A 208 -7.89 7.05 5.78
C CYS A 208 -7.13 8.38 5.70
N ILE A 209 -5.80 8.33 5.72
CA ILE A 209 -4.95 9.53 5.61
C ILE A 209 -5.20 10.24 4.28
N THR A 210 -5.25 9.52 3.17
CA THR A 210 -5.51 10.09 1.84
C THR A 210 -6.86 10.84 1.79
N GLU A 211 -7.91 10.28 2.40
CA GLU A 211 -9.21 10.95 2.52
C GLU A 211 -9.11 12.24 3.35
N LEU A 212 -8.43 12.18 4.50
CA LEU A 212 -8.23 13.34 5.38
C LEU A 212 -7.42 14.45 4.68
N LEU A 213 -6.42 14.09 3.89
CA LEU A 213 -5.65 15.02 3.06
C LEU A 213 -6.51 15.68 1.99
N ASN A 214 -7.31 14.89 1.28
CA ASN A 214 -8.23 15.41 0.26
C ASN A 214 -9.26 16.37 0.85
N ILE A 215 -9.79 16.09 2.04
CA ILE A 215 -10.68 16.99 2.78
C ILE A 215 -9.94 18.29 3.14
N SER A 216 -8.70 18.19 3.62
CA SER A 216 -7.87 19.34 4.00
C SER A 216 -7.63 20.28 2.81
N VAL A 217 -7.21 19.73 1.66
CA VAL A 217 -6.96 20.51 0.43
C VAL A 217 -8.24 21.19 -0.06
N LYS A 218 -9.38 20.48 -0.08
CA LYS A 218 -10.67 21.07 -0.45
C LYS A 218 -11.05 22.23 0.48
N THR A 219 -10.89 22.03 1.79
CA THR A 219 -11.24 23.05 2.81
C THR A 219 -10.39 24.31 2.67
N ILE A 220 -9.07 24.16 2.45
CA ILE A 220 -8.15 25.27 2.21
C ILE A 220 -8.53 26.02 0.93
N ASN A 221 -8.77 25.30 -0.17
CA ASN A 221 -9.14 25.90 -1.45
C ASN A 221 -10.46 26.69 -1.34
N THR A 222 -11.49 26.13 -0.72
CA THR A 222 -12.76 26.84 -0.51
C THR A 222 -12.56 28.11 0.33
N SER A 223 -11.81 28.00 1.43
CA SER A 223 -11.53 29.15 2.30
C SER A 223 -10.76 30.26 1.57
N TYR A 224 -9.81 29.88 0.72
CA TYR A 224 -9.04 30.81 -0.10
C TYR A 224 -9.92 31.54 -1.13
N GLN A 225 -10.82 30.82 -1.82
CA GLN A 225 -11.76 31.44 -2.75
C GLN A 225 -12.71 32.41 -2.05
N GLU A 226 -13.25 32.06 -0.88
CA GLU A 226 -14.09 32.96 -0.09
C GLU A 226 -13.36 34.26 0.32
N ILE A 227 -12.07 34.17 0.64
CA ILE A 227 -11.24 35.33 0.96
C ILE A 227 -11.04 36.22 -0.28
N LEU A 228 -10.75 35.63 -1.44
CA LEU A 228 -10.59 36.35 -2.70
C LEU A 228 -11.88 37.08 -3.10
N GLU A 229 -13.03 36.40 -3.03
CA GLU A 229 -14.34 36.99 -3.33
C GLU A 229 -14.65 38.18 -2.42
N LYS A 230 -14.40 38.05 -1.11
CA LYS A 230 -14.58 39.15 -0.15
C LYS A 230 -13.64 40.32 -0.43
N ALA A 231 -12.37 40.04 -0.75
CA ALA A 231 -11.40 41.08 -1.10
C ALA A 231 -11.81 41.83 -2.37
N SER A 232 -12.27 41.13 -3.41
CA SER A 232 -12.79 41.72 -4.64
C SER A 232 -14.08 42.51 -4.43
N ALA A 233 -14.98 42.05 -3.54
CA ALA A 233 -16.19 42.78 -3.19
C ALA A 233 -15.91 44.06 -2.37
N SER A 234 -14.82 44.10 -1.60
CA SER A 234 -14.40 45.29 -0.84
C SER A 234 -13.62 46.34 -1.64
N LEU A 235 -13.26 46.04 -2.89
CA LEU A 235 -12.53 46.93 -3.81
C LEU A 235 -13.46 47.63 -4.83
N ASN A 236 -14.75 47.28 -4.86
CA ASN A 236 -15.79 47.91 -5.69
C ASN A 236 -16.75 48.74 -4.82
#